data_AF-A0A5S4TT58-F1
#
_entry.id   AF-A0A5S4TT58-F1
#
_cell.length_a   1.000
_cell.length_b   1.000
_cell.length_c   1.000
_cell.angle_alpha   90.00
_cell.angle_beta   90.00
_cell.angle_gamma   90.00
#
_symmetry.space_group_name_H-M   'P 1'
#
loop_
_entity.id
_entity.type
_entity.pdbx_description
1 polymer ?
#
loop_
_entity_poly.entity_id
_entity_poly.type
_entity_poly.pdbx_seq_one_letter_code
_entity_poly.pdbx_strand_id
1 'polypeptide(L)' 'KRNRLFYGCNRYPECEFTSWDKPIGRDCPKCGHFLVEKKVRGGGKQVVCSNGDYEEEKIK' A
#
# COMPACT_ATOMS: atom_id res chain seq x y z
N LYS A 1 -9.04 -3.34 -23.24
CA LYS A 1 -9.27 -2.43 -22.10
C LYS A 1 -8.51 -2.96 -20.88
N ARG A 2 -7.55 -2.20 -20.31
CA ARG A 2 -6.82 -2.59 -19.09
C ARG A 2 -7.47 -1.89 -17.89
N ASN A 3 -8.53 -2.49 -17.33
CA ASN A 3 -9.07 -2.07 -16.04
C ASN A 3 -8.08 -2.50 -14.94
N ARG A 4 -7.03 -1.70 -14.72
CA ARG A 4 -6.18 -1.86 -13.54
C ARG A 4 -6.89 -1.19 -12.36
N LEU A 5 -7.01 -1.91 -11.26
CA LEU A 5 -7.43 -1.34 -9.98
C LEU A 5 -6.37 -0.34 -9.52
N PHE A 6 -6.81 0.85 -9.14
CA PHE A 6 -6.00 1.86 -8.49
C PHE A 6 -6.73 2.32 -7.23
N TYR A 7 -5.96 2.80 -6.27
CA TYR A 7 -6.44 3.29 -4.99
C TYR A 7 -6.14 4.80 -4.94
N GLY A 8 -7.21 5.58 -4.90
CA GLY A 8 -7.15 7.04 -4.82
C GLY A 8 -7.68 7.56 -3.49
N CYS A 9 -7.25 8.75 -3.11
CA CYS A 9 -7.82 9.49 -2.00
C CYS A 9 -9.27 9.90 -2.29
N ASN A 10 -10.16 9.85 -1.29
CA ASN A 10 -11.56 10.26 -1.44
C ASN A 10 -11.76 11.79 -1.40
N ARG A 11 -10.73 12.56 -1.02
CA ARG A 11 -10.75 14.03 -0.87
C ARG A 11 -10.25 14.77 -2.12
N TYR A 12 -10.56 14.29 -3.31
CA TYR A 12 -10.22 15.03 -4.53
C TYR A 12 -11.06 16.31 -4.61
N PRO A 13 -10.48 17.51 -4.89
CA PRO A 13 -9.14 17.80 -5.42
C PRO A 13 -8.05 18.11 -4.37
N GLU A 14 -8.35 18.10 -3.08
CA GLU A 14 -7.41 18.43 -2.00
C GLU A 14 -6.31 17.36 -1.80
N CYS A 15 -6.49 16.17 -2.38
CA CYS A 15 -5.63 15.01 -2.20
C CYS A 15 -5.49 14.24 -3.51
N GLU A 16 -4.40 14.46 -4.25
CA GLU A 16 -4.12 13.82 -5.55
C GLU A 16 -3.38 12.47 -5.44
N PHE A 17 -3.39 11.86 -4.25
CA PHE A 17 -2.72 10.60 -4.02
C PHE A 17 -3.37 9.48 -4.82
N THR A 18 -2.57 8.85 -5.69
CA THR A 18 -2.97 7.67 -6.48
C THR A 18 -1.89 6.60 -6.36
N SER A 19 -2.31 5.39 -6.01
CA SER A 19 -1.43 4.23 -5.86
C SER A 19 -1.99 3.01 -6.59
N TRP A 20 -1.10 2.25 -7.22
CA TRP A 20 -1.44 0.95 -7.83
C TRP A 20 -1.50 -0.16 -6.79
N ASP A 21 -0.70 -0.04 -5.73
CA ASP A 21 -0.67 -0.95 -4.60
C ASP A 21 -1.68 -0.49 -3.55
N LYS A 22 -2.33 -1.46 -2.90
CA LYS A 22 -3.38 -1.19 -1.92
C LYS A 22 -2.76 -0.63 -0.64
N PRO A 23 -3.03 0.65 -0.27
CA PRO A 23 -2.63 1.14 1.03
C PRO A 23 -3.45 0.40 2.09
N ILE A 24 -2.81 -0.07 3.16
CA ILE A 24 -3.49 -0.83 4.21
C ILE A 24 -4.16 0.07 5.27
N GLY A 25 -4.16 1.39 5.05
CA GLY A 25 -4.76 2.37 5.97
C GLY A 25 -4.06 2.46 7.33
N ARG A 26 -2.92 1.77 7.48
CA ARG A 26 -2.03 1.86 8.65
C ARG A 26 -0.79 2.66 8.28
N ASP A 27 -0.35 3.48 9.22
CA ASP A 27 0.94 4.14 9.19
C ASP A 27 2.05 3.21 9.68
N CYS A 28 3.25 3.46 9.18
CA CYS A 28 4.46 2.75 9.58
C CYS A 28 4.88 3.23 10.98
N PRO A 29 5.09 2.33 11.95
CA PRO A 29 5.50 2.72 13.30
C PRO A 29 6.91 3.33 13.36
N LYS A 30 7.72 3.20 12.31
CA LYS A 30 9.08 3.75 12.26
C LYS A 30 9.17 5.14 11.63
N CYS A 31 8.43 5.38 10.55
CA CYS A 31 8.57 6.62 9.76
C CYS A 31 7.27 7.39 9.57
N GLY A 32 6.12 6.87 10.04
CA GLY A 32 4.82 7.51 9.90
C GLY A 32 4.25 7.52 8.47
N HIS A 33 4.94 6.91 7.50
CA HIS A 33 4.44 6.78 6.12
C HIS A 33 3.39 5.69 5.98
N PHE A 34 2.55 5.78 4.96
CA PHE A 34 1.55 4.76 4.67
C PHE A 34 2.19 3.41 4.29
N LEU A 35 1.60 2.35 4.81
CA LEU A 35 1.94 0.98 4.48
C LEU A 35 1.12 0.51 3.28
N VAL A 36 1.73 -0.31 2.41
CA VAL A 36 1.11 -0.88 1.21
C VAL A 36 1.13 -2.41 1.26
N GLU A 37 0.04 -3.02 0.80
CA GLU A 37 -0.07 -4.47 0.64
C GLU A 37 0.49 -4.87 -0.73
N LYS A 38 1.61 -5.58 -0.71
CA LYS A 38 2.24 -6.18 -1.90
C LYS A 38 1.91 -7.66 -1.96
N LYS A 39 1.41 -8.12 -3.11
CA LYS A 39 1.19 -9.56 -3.35
C LYS A 39 2.53 -10.23 -3.63
N VAL A 40 2.88 -11.25 -2.84
CA VAL A 40 4.11 -12.02 -3.05
C VAL A 40 3.85 -13.24 -3.91
N ARG A 41 4.88 -13.66 -4.66
CA ARG A 41 4.86 -14.91 -5.43
C ARG A 41 4.67 -16.07 -4.46
N GLY A 42 3.55 -16.79 -4.58
CA GLY A 42 3.16 -17.88 -3.66
C GLY A 42 1.83 -17.67 -2.94
N GLY A 43 1.06 -16.62 -3.26
CA GLY A 43 -0.31 -16.43 -2.75
C GLY A 43 -0.40 -15.63 -1.45
N GLY A 44 0.73 -15.37 -0.79
CA GLY A 44 0.77 -14.54 0.41
C GLY A 44 0.63 -13.05 0.12
N LYS A 45 0.30 -12.31 1.17
CA LYS A 45 0.33 -10.85 1.19
C LYS A 45 1.45 -10.39 2.11
N GLN A 46 2.27 -9.46 1.64
CA GLN A 46 3.30 -8.81 2.45
C GLN A 46 2.96 -7.34 2.57
N VAL A 47 2.94 -6.84 3.80
CA VAL A 47 2.82 -5.40 4.03
C VAL A 47 4.22 -4.81 4.04
N VAL A 48 4.43 -3.78 3.23
CA VAL A 48 5.70 -3.06 3.16
C VAL A 48 5.44 -1.57 3.30
N CYS A 49 6.39 -0.86 3.89
CA CYS A 49 6.37 0.58 3.92
C CYS A 49 6.75 1.13 2.55
N SER A 50 6.05 2.19 2.13
CA SER A 50 6.38 2.89 0.88
C SER A 50 7.79 3.50 0.88
N ASN A 51 8.37 3.74 2.05
CA ASN A 51 9.72 4.33 2.20
C ASN A 51 10.83 3.28 2.39
N GLY A 52 10.49 2.00 2.52
CA GLY A 52 11.47 0.91 2.66
C GLY A 52 12.03 0.68 4.08
N ASP A 53 11.61 1.47 5.08
CA ASP A 53 12.12 1.34 6.46
C ASP A 53 11.47 0.22 7.29
N TYR A 54 10.39 -0.38 6.80
CA TYR A 54 9.58 -1.34 7.55
C TYR A 54 8.86 -2.34 6.63
N GLU A 55 8.84 -3.59 7.04
CA GLU A 55 8.18 -4.71 6.35
C GLU A 55 7.53 -5.61 7.41
N GLU A 56 6.25 -5.95 7.26
CA GLU A 56 5.59 -6.94 8.13
C GLU A 56 5.80 -8.36 7.60
N GLU A 57 5.64 -9.35 8.48
CA GLU A 57 5.69 -10.76 8.09
C GLU A 57 4.58 -11.12 7.09
N LYS A 58 4.92 -11.99 6.16
CA LYS A 58 4.01 -12.49 5.12
C LYS A 58 2.86 -13.23 5.77
N ILE A 59 1.64 -12.73 5.60
CA ILE A 59 0.45 -13.48 5.95
C ILE A 59 0.28 -14.54 4.88
N LYS A 60 0.50 -15.81 5.27
CA LYS A 60 0.44 -17.00 4.41
C LYS A 60 -0.98 -17.53 4.33
#